data_AF-A0A7X4FEU5-F1
#
_entry.id   AF-A0A7X4FEU5-F1
#
_cell.length_a   1.000
_cell.length_b   1.000
_cell.length_c   1.000
_cell.angle_alpha   90.00
_cell.angle_beta   90.00
_cell.angle_gamma   90.00
#
_symmetry.space_group_name_H-M   'P 1'
#
loop_
_entity.id
_entity.type
_entity.pdbx_description
1 polymer ?
#
loop_
_entity_poly.entity_id
_entity_poly.type
_entity_poly.pdbx_seq_one_letter_code
_entity_poly.pdbx_strand_id
1 'polypeptide(L)'
;MPVSGLLCVVLALRDVRRYGFLLVLLIALLILHSVPGHKEYRYIFLVIPLFLMIGADILAQLTMSRKYLCAAVVFVVVSVGGILERLPYQDRMYPAFFGQKSHKVGFIDKQNLLLDAWPHLFDAYRYLAQAPDMVGVWQLDMVYVSTPGYYYLHQKVPFYDHKTGMAHIGTNLNKILTSVSHIVSLKDISIPAYVLEKKFGPVRIYRREQKDLAIRQWEHYTPVFGEDLAQIMLRASSDARPFPPNAGIRFVDEDRR
;
A
#
# COMPACT_ATOMS: atom_id res chain seq x y z
N MET A 1 1.29 11.24 16.72
CA MET A 1 0.98 12.60 16.22
C MET A 1 2.27 13.41 16.24
N PRO A 2 2.55 14.24 15.23
CA PRO A 2 3.71 15.13 15.26
C PRO A 2 3.60 16.08 16.47
N VAL A 3 4.72 16.36 17.13
CA VAL A 3 4.82 17.20 18.35
C VAL A 3 4.25 18.61 18.13
N SER A 4 4.23 19.10 16.89
CA SER A 4 3.61 20.37 16.49
C SER A 4 2.10 20.37 16.65
N GLY A 5 1.45 19.21 16.42
CA GLY A 5 0.02 19.03 16.67
C GLY A 5 -0.30 19.07 18.17
N LEU A 6 0.54 18.45 19.00
CA LEU A 6 0.38 18.48 20.45
C LEU A 6 0.50 19.92 21.00
N LEU A 7 1.47 20.69 20.49
CA LEU A 7 1.63 22.09 20.86
C LEU A 7 0.41 22.94 20.49
N CYS A 8 -0.13 22.76 19.27
CA CYS A 8 -1.35 23.46 18.85
C CYS A 8 -2.54 23.13 19.77
N VAL A 9 -2.70 21.85 20.15
CA VAL A 9 -3.76 21.44 21.08
C VAL A 9 -3.55 22.07 22.46
N VAL A 10 -2.32 22.06 23.01
CA VAL A 10 -2.02 22.68 24.31
C VAL A 10 -2.29 24.19 24.31
N LEU A 11 -1.90 24.89 23.24
CA LEU A 11 -2.19 26.32 23.10
C LEU A 11 -3.69 26.58 22.93
N ALA A 12 -4.40 25.75 22.18
CA ALA A 12 -5.84 25.86 22.00
C ALA A 12 -6.64 25.56 23.28
N LEU A 13 -6.13 24.70 24.17
CA LEU A 13 -6.77 24.40 25.46
C LEU A 13 -6.83 25.62 26.39
N ARG A 14 -5.89 26.57 26.26
CA ARG A 14 -5.93 27.83 27.02
C ARG A 14 -7.15 28.68 26.66
N ASP A 15 -7.62 28.57 25.43
CA ASP A 15 -8.78 29.27 24.88
C ASP A 15 -9.89 28.28 24.52
N VAL A 16 -10.17 27.32 25.41
CA VAL A 16 -11.17 26.27 25.16
C VAL A 16 -12.57 26.82 24.86
N ARG A 17 -12.91 28.02 25.34
CA ARG A 17 -14.18 28.67 24.99
C ARG A 17 -14.27 29.05 23.51
N ARG A 18 -13.13 29.33 22.87
CA ARG A 18 -13.04 29.71 21.46
C ARG A 18 -12.90 28.50 20.55
N TYR A 19 -12.07 27.53 20.95
CA TYR A 19 -11.76 26.37 20.12
C TYR A 19 -12.45 25.07 20.55
N GLY A 20 -13.26 25.09 21.61
CA GLY A 20 -13.82 23.89 22.23
C GLY A 20 -14.55 22.99 21.24
N PHE A 21 -15.39 23.56 20.38
CA PHE A 21 -16.07 22.80 19.33
C PHE A 21 -15.08 22.14 18.36
N LEU A 22 -14.08 22.88 17.87
CA LEU A 22 -13.08 22.36 16.94
C LEU A 22 -12.19 21.30 17.59
N LEU A 23 -11.83 21.48 18.86
CA LEU A 23 -11.05 20.50 19.65
C LEU A 23 -11.84 19.21 19.87
N VAL A 24 -13.14 19.30 20.22
CA VAL A 24 -14.01 18.14 20.36
C VAL A 24 -14.14 17.40 19.03
N LEU A 25 -14.36 18.12 17.93
CA LEU A 25 -14.45 17.52 16.60
C LEU A 25 -13.15 16.81 16.19
N LEU A 26 -12.01 17.45 16.46
CA LEU A 26 -10.68 16.90 16.18
C LEU A 26 -10.40 15.65 17.01
N ILE A 27 -10.73 15.66 18.30
CA ILE A 27 -10.63 14.48 19.18
C ILE A 27 -11.55 13.36 18.69
N ALA A 28 -12.80 13.67 18.34
CA ALA A 28 -13.75 12.69 17.82
C ALA A 28 -13.25 12.02 16.54
N LEU A 29 -12.72 12.79 15.59
CA LEU A 29 -12.11 12.27 14.35
C LEU A 29 -10.89 11.39 14.65
N LEU A 30 -10.02 11.80 15.56
CA LEU A 30 -8.85 11.02 15.94
C LEU A 30 -9.22 9.72 16.65
N ILE A 31 -10.21 9.74 17.54
CA ILE A 31 -10.72 8.53 18.23
C ILE A 31 -11.33 7.58 17.19
N LEU A 32 -12.23 8.09 16.34
CA LEU A 32 -12.87 7.29 15.30
C LEU A 32 -11.84 6.68 14.35
N HIS A 33 -10.75 7.40 14.07
CA HIS A 33 -9.64 6.90 13.25
C HIS A 33 -8.69 5.95 14.00
N SER A 34 -8.66 5.99 15.33
CA SER A 34 -7.83 5.09 16.14
C SER A 34 -8.47 3.73 16.35
N VAL A 35 -9.77 3.58 16.07
CA VAL A 35 -10.51 2.31 16.21
C VAL A 35 -10.15 1.29 15.12
N PRO A 36 -10.06 1.64 13.83
CA PRO A 36 -9.60 0.71 12.80
C PRO A 36 -8.11 0.39 12.95
N GLY A 37 -7.75 -0.90 12.88
CA GLY A 37 -6.35 -1.34 12.88
C GLY A 37 -5.55 -0.85 11.66
N HIS A 38 -6.23 -0.51 10.56
CA HIS A 38 -5.62 0.02 9.35
C HIS A 38 -5.70 1.55 9.30
N LYS A 39 -4.55 2.21 9.44
CA LYS A 39 -4.43 3.68 9.40
C LYS A 39 -4.20 4.15 7.97
N GLU A 40 -5.27 4.50 7.28
CA GLU A 40 -5.15 5.09 5.94
C GLU A 40 -4.97 6.62 6.01
N TYR A 41 -4.11 7.15 5.12
CA TYR A 41 -3.82 8.58 5.05
C TYR A 41 -5.07 9.44 4.78
N ARG A 42 -6.09 8.86 4.14
CA ARG A 42 -7.32 9.57 3.78
C ARG A 42 -8.10 10.12 4.97
N TYR A 43 -7.94 9.52 6.15
CA TYR A 43 -8.64 9.96 7.36
C TYR A 43 -8.00 11.20 8.01
N ILE A 44 -6.74 11.50 7.68
CA ILE A 44 -6.05 12.71 8.13
C ILE A 44 -6.52 13.94 7.34
N PHE A 45 -7.12 13.77 6.15
CA PHE A 45 -7.61 14.90 5.33
C PHE A 45 -8.64 15.77 6.04
N LEU A 46 -9.47 15.21 6.93
CA LEU A 46 -10.43 15.99 7.72
C LEU A 46 -9.77 16.66 8.92
N VAL A 47 -8.69 16.08 9.44
CA VAL A 47 -7.94 16.59 10.60
C VAL A 47 -7.07 17.79 10.21
N ILE A 48 -6.50 17.78 9.00
CA ILE A 48 -5.61 18.85 8.51
C ILE A 48 -6.29 20.23 8.51
N PRO A 49 -7.46 20.45 7.89
CA PRO A 49 -8.12 21.75 7.87
C PRO A 49 -8.44 22.27 9.28
N LEU A 50 -8.92 21.40 10.18
CA LEU A 50 -9.21 21.77 11.57
C LEU A 50 -7.94 22.22 12.30
N PHE A 51 -6.83 21.51 12.12
CA PHE A 51 -5.54 21.91 12.64
C PHE A 51 -5.05 23.24 12.06
N LEU A 52 -5.20 23.44 10.75
CA LEU A 52 -4.79 24.67 10.08
C LEU A 52 -5.62 25.88 10.55
N MET A 53 -6.93 25.72 10.77
CA MET A 53 -7.79 26.78 11.29
C MET A 53 -7.39 27.20 12.71
N ILE A 54 -7.23 26.22 13.62
CA ILE A 54 -6.80 26.48 14.99
C ILE A 54 -5.39 27.10 14.99
N GLY A 55 -4.47 26.51 14.22
CA GLY A 55 -3.08 26.95 14.12
C GLY A 55 -2.95 28.36 13.54
N ALA A 56 -3.70 28.70 12.49
CA ALA A 56 -3.67 30.01 11.86
C ALA A 56 -4.14 31.12 12.82
N ASP A 57 -5.22 30.87 13.57
CA ASP A 57 -5.74 31.86 14.52
C ASP A 57 -4.82 32.02 15.75
N ILE A 58 -4.26 30.93 16.26
CA ILE A 58 -3.22 30.98 17.31
C ILE A 58 -2.00 31.75 16.81
N LEU A 59 -1.56 31.51 15.58
CA LEU A 59 -0.44 32.22 14.97
C LEU A 59 -0.76 33.70 14.77
N ALA A 60 -1.99 34.05 14.38
CA ALA A 60 -2.45 35.43 14.27
C ALA A 60 -2.41 36.16 15.62
N GLN A 61 -2.83 35.50 16.70
CA GLN A 61 -2.72 36.07 18.05
C GLN A 61 -1.26 36.21 18.51
N LEU A 62 -0.42 35.22 18.18
CA LEU A 62 0.99 35.24 18.55
C LEU A 62 1.79 36.27 17.76
N THR A 63 1.45 36.53 16.49
CA THR A 63 2.08 37.58 15.65
C THR A 63 1.75 38.98 16.12
N MET A 64 0.58 39.18 16.72
CA MET A 64 0.24 40.43 17.44
C MET A 64 1.02 40.60 18.76
N SER A 65 1.79 39.59 19.18
CA SER A 65 2.67 39.63 20.34
C SER A 65 4.13 39.43 19.93
N ARG A 66 5.11 39.84 20.73
CA ARG A 66 6.53 39.48 20.45
C ARG A 66 6.83 37.97 20.56
N LYS A 67 5.84 37.14 20.90
CA LYS A 67 5.99 35.69 21.14
C LYS A 67 5.99 34.86 19.86
N TYR A 68 5.72 35.44 18.70
CA TYR A 68 5.79 34.73 17.42
C TYR A 68 7.18 34.14 17.13
N LEU A 69 8.25 34.79 17.58
CA LEU A 69 9.62 34.28 17.46
C LEU A 69 9.79 32.95 18.18
N CYS A 70 9.29 32.84 19.41
CA CYS A 70 9.32 31.57 20.16
C CYS A 70 8.52 30.49 19.45
N ALA A 71 7.33 30.82 18.92
CA ALA A 71 6.49 29.87 18.21
C ALA A 71 7.16 29.38 16.90
N ALA A 72 7.78 30.28 16.15
CA ALA A 72 8.54 29.95 14.94
C ALA A 72 9.75 29.05 15.26
N VAL A 73 10.51 29.38 16.30
CA VAL A 73 11.65 28.55 16.75
C VAL A 73 11.18 27.17 17.16
N VAL A 74 10.12 27.06 17.97
CA VAL A 74 9.57 25.75 18.37
C VAL A 74 9.08 24.96 17.15
N PHE A 75 8.39 25.59 16.21
CA PHE A 75 7.95 24.94 14.98
C PHE A 75 9.12 24.40 14.16
N VAL A 76 10.17 25.20 13.98
CA VAL A 76 11.39 24.80 13.25
C VAL A 76 12.08 23.64 13.98
N VAL A 77 12.30 23.75 15.30
CA VAL A 77 12.95 22.71 16.10
C VAL A 77 12.18 21.40 16.05
N VAL A 78 10.85 21.46 16.17
CA VAL A 78 9.99 20.27 16.11
C VAL A 78 9.96 19.67 14.70
N SER A 79 9.89 20.50 13.66
CA SER A 79 9.85 20.03 12.27
C SER A 79 11.17 19.39 11.86
N VAL A 80 12.29 20.07 12.12
CA VAL A 80 13.64 19.55 11.86
C VAL A 80 13.91 18.32 12.73
N GLY A 81 13.56 18.36 14.01
CA GLY A 81 13.67 17.21 14.90
C GLY A 81 12.87 16.01 14.41
N GLY A 82 11.66 16.22 13.87
CA GLY A 82 10.83 15.16 13.29
C GLY A 82 11.41 14.57 12.01
N ILE A 83 11.91 15.43 11.11
CA ILE A 83 12.58 15.01 9.86
C ILE A 83 13.85 14.20 10.17
N LEU A 84 14.61 14.61 11.19
CA LEU A 84 15.83 13.93 11.63
C LEU A 84 15.56 12.74 12.56
N GLU A 85 14.29 12.41 12.83
CA GLU A 85 13.89 11.33 13.73
C GLU A 85 14.43 11.47 15.17
N ARG A 86 14.66 12.70 15.62
CA ARG A 86 15.20 13.05 16.95
C ARG A 86 14.14 13.54 17.94
N LEU A 87 12.85 13.36 17.64
CA LEU A 87 11.81 13.72 18.61
C LEU A 87 11.78 12.72 19.76
N PRO A 88 11.63 13.18 21.01
CA PRO A 88 11.54 12.29 22.16
C PRO A 88 10.34 11.34 22.00
N TYR A 89 10.53 10.06 22.34
CA TYR A 89 9.51 9.00 22.31
C TYR A 89 9.00 8.61 20.90
N GLN A 90 9.63 9.08 19.83
CA GLN A 90 9.28 8.72 18.46
C GLN A 90 9.46 7.20 18.22
N ASP A 91 10.51 6.62 18.80
CA ASP A 91 10.81 5.18 18.82
C ASP A 91 9.67 4.33 19.43
N ARG A 92 9.09 4.79 20.55
CA ARG A 92 8.00 4.09 21.25
C ARG A 92 6.67 4.19 20.52
N MET A 93 6.41 5.31 19.86
CA MET A 93 5.16 5.55 19.12
C MET A 93 5.13 4.83 17.77
N TYR A 94 6.31 4.59 17.20
CA TYR A 94 6.49 3.98 15.89
C TYR A 94 7.42 2.75 15.98
N PRO A 95 7.14 1.76 16.84
CA PRO A 95 8.06 0.65 17.11
C PRO A 95 8.30 -0.22 15.85
N ALA A 96 7.32 -0.29 14.95
CA ALA A 96 7.46 -0.96 13.65
C ALA A 96 8.47 -0.28 12.70
N PHE A 97 8.77 1.00 12.94
CA PHE A 97 9.69 1.81 12.13
C PHE A 97 11.09 1.89 12.74
N PHE A 98 11.22 1.81 14.06
CA PHE A 98 12.49 1.95 14.79
C PHE A 98 13.05 0.62 15.36
N GLY A 99 12.24 -0.45 15.40
CA GLY A 99 12.63 -1.75 15.95
C GLY A 99 13.20 -2.75 14.94
N GLN A 100 13.18 -2.45 13.64
CA GLN A 100 13.88 -3.26 12.64
C GLN A 100 15.34 -2.82 12.55
N LYS A 101 16.27 -3.77 12.49
CA LYS A 101 17.74 -3.55 12.58
C LYS A 101 18.35 -2.68 11.48
N SER A 102 17.57 -2.19 10.54
CA SER A 102 17.95 -1.10 9.66
C SER A 102 17.26 0.15 10.18
N HIS A 103 17.99 1.22 10.44
CA HIS A 103 17.44 2.55 10.78
C HIS A 103 16.72 3.18 9.58
N LYS A 104 15.80 2.42 9.01
CA LYS A 104 15.24 2.50 7.69
C LYS A 104 13.89 1.81 7.82
N VAL A 105 12.86 2.60 8.11
CA VAL A 105 11.42 2.30 7.96
C VAL A 105 11.27 1.08 7.05
N GLY A 106 10.69 -0.06 7.44
CA GLY A 106 10.73 -1.33 6.64
C GLY A 106 10.28 -1.25 5.16
N PHE A 107 9.75 -0.11 4.71
CA PHE A 107 9.65 0.30 3.31
C PHE A 107 11.02 0.47 2.60
N ILE A 108 12.07 0.88 3.32
CA ILE A 108 13.38 1.35 2.85
C ILE A 108 14.33 0.17 2.53
N ASP A 109 14.24 -0.95 3.24
CA ASP A 109 15.14 -2.11 3.00
C ASP A 109 14.84 -2.86 1.69
N LYS A 110 13.58 -2.90 1.25
CA LYS A 110 13.24 -3.34 -0.12
C LYS A 110 13.31 -2.19 -1.12
N GLN A 111 13.55 -0.97 -0.66
CA GLN A 111 13.43 0.23 -1.46
C GLN A 111 14.54 0.36 -2.46
N ASN A 112 15.73 -0.21 -2.30
CA ASN A 112 16.74 -0.09 -3.36
C ASN A 112 16.26 -0.75 -4.67
N LEU A 113 15.68 -1.96 -4.58
CA LEU A 113 15.05 -2.63 -5.72
C LEU A 113 13.74 -1.94 -6.14
N LEU A 114 12.98 -1.43 -5.18
CA LEU A 114 11.70 -0.76 -5.46
C LEU A 114 11.88 0.67 -5.97
N LEU A 115 12.94 1.40 -5.65
CA LEU A 115 13.21 2.79 -6.04
C LEU A 115 13.48 2.84 -7.53
N ASP A 116 14.34 1.95 -8.02
CA ASP A 116 14.61 1.82 -9.44
C ASP A 116 13.38 1.29 -10.19
N ALA A 117 12.64 0.34 -9.59
CA ALA A 117 11.43 -0.19 -10.21
C ALA A 117 10.20 0.73 -10.10
N TRP A 118 10.16 1.67 -9.15
CA TRP A 118 8.93 2.40 -8.78
C TRP A 118 8.35 3.16 -9.96
N PRO A 119 9.12 4.01 -10.67
CA PRO A 119 8.59 4.77 -11.79
C PRO A 119 8.04 3.84 -12.88
N HIS A 120 8.75 2.73 -13.12
CA HIS A 120 8.41 1.75 -14.13
C HIS A 120 7.22 0.86 -13.77
N LEU A 121 6.94 0.65 -12.48
CA LEU A 121 5.74 -0.05 -12.03
C LEU A 121 4.49 0.73 -12.43
N PHE A 122 4.49 2.06 -12.30
CA PHE A 122 3.35 2.89 -12.75
C PHE A 122 3.10 2.72 -14.24
N ASP A 123 4.15 2.75 -15.05
CA ASP A 123 4.02 2.60 -16.51
C ASP A 123 3.56 1.19 -16.90
N ALA A 124 4.07 0.16 -16.21
CA ALA A 124 3.62 -1.22 -16.38
C ALA A 124 2.13 -1.38 -16.06
N TYR A 125 1.65 -0.79 -14.96
CA TYR A 125 0.24 -0.87 -14.59
C TYR A 125 -0.67 -0.01 -15.48
N ARG A 126 -0.19 1.13 -16.00
CA ARG A 126 -0.91 1.90 -17.04
C ARG A 126 -1.04 1.10 -18.33
N TYR A 127 0.01 0.39 -18.71
CA TYR A 127 -0.02 -0.52 -19.86
C TYR A 127 -1.03 -1.65 -19.64
N LEU A 128 -0.99 -2.33 -18.49
CA LEU A 128 -1.96 -3.39 -18.16
C LEU A 128 -3.40 -2.89 -18.12
N ALA A 129 -3.64 -1.68 -17.64
CA ALA A 129 -4.97 -1.06 -17.65
C ALA A 129 -5.55 -0.87 -19.06
N GLN A 130 -4.71 -0.93 -20.10
CA GLN A 130 -5.10 -0.84 -21.50
C GLN A 130 -5.12 -2.20 -22.21
N ALA A 131 -4.70 -3.29 -21.54
CA ALA A 131 -4.64 -4.62 -22.12
C ALA A 131 -6.07 -5.23 -22.21
N PRO A 132 -6.60 -5.51 -23.41
CA PRO A 132 -8.00 -5.92 -23.59
C PRO A 132 -8.27 -7.35 -23.15
N ASP A 133 -7.25 -8.20 -23.04
CA ASP A 133 -7.32 -9.58 -22.58
C ASP A 133 -6.75 -9.76 -21.17
N MET A 134 -6.66 -8.68 -20.40
CA MET A 134 -6.28 -8.76 -18.99
C MET A 134 -7.48 -9.26 -18.17
N VAL A 135 -7.31 -10.45 -17.59
CA VAL A 135 -8.38 -11.12 -16.85
C VAL A 135 -7.95 -11.67 -15.50
N GLY A 136 -6.67 -11.59 -15.20
CA GLY A 136 -6.11 -11.81 -13.88
C GLY A 136 -4.65 -11.40 -13.88
N VAL A 137 -4.23 -10.70 -12.84
CA VAL A 137 -2.86 -10.20 -12.68
C VAL A 137 -2.23 -10.85 -11.48
N TRP A 138 -1.03 -11.42 -11.64
CA TRP A 138 -0.24 -11.94 -10.52
C TRP A 138 1.01 -11.11 -10.33
N GLN A 139 1.18 -10.52 -9.15
CA GLN A 139 2.40 -9.80 -8.77
C GLN A 139 3.31 -10.71 -7.93
N LEU A 140 4.52 -10.97 -8.42
CA LEU A 140 5.45 -11.89 -7.76
C LEU A 140 6.26 -11.25 -6.63
N ASP A 141 6.68 -10.01 -6.82
CA ASP A 141 7.74 -9.43 -5.98
C ASP A 141 7.20 -8.56 -4.85
N MET A 142 5.91 -8.24 -4.86
CA MET A 142 5.27 -7.31 -3.93
C MET A 142 3.88 -7.77 -3.52
N VAL A 143 3.45 -7.37 -2.31
CA VAL A 143 2.07 -7.54 -1.86
C VAL A 143 1.18 -6.58 -2.63
N TYR A 144 -0.05 -6.99 -2.96
CA TYR A 144 -0.95 -6.21 -3.83
C TYR A 144 -1.16 -4.76 -3.34
N VAL A 145 -1.29 -4.57 -2.01
CA VAL A 145 -1.50 -3.26 -1.36
C VAL A 145 -0.34 -2.30 -1.56
N SER A 146 0.83 -2.79 -1.94
CA SER A 146 2.03 -2.02 -2.19
C SER A 146 2.29 -1.79 -3.68
N THR A 147 1.35 -2.14 -4.55
CA THR A 147 1.47 -1.92 -6.00
C THR A 147 0.57 -0.78 -6.48
N PRO A 148 0.95 -0.10 -7.59
CA PRO A 148 0.04 0.81 -8.27
C PRO A 148 -1.22 0.13 -8.84
N GLY A 149 -1.30 -1.20 -8.84
CA GLY A 149 -2.41 -1.95 -9.44
C GLY A 149 -3.79 -1.53 -8.93
N TYR A 150 -3.90 -1.24 -7.62
CA TYR A 150 -5.13 -0.72 -7.02
C TYR A 150 -5.61 0.61 -7.66
N TYR A 151 -4.66 1.47 -8.04
CA TYR A 151 -4.95 2.79 -8.57
C TYR A 151 -5.09 2.83 -10.09
N TYR A 152 -4.48 1.91 -10.84
CA TYR A 152 -4.41 2.04 -12.30
C TYR A 152 -5.23 1.02 -13.05
N LEU A 153 -5.38 -0.20 -12.52
CA LEU A 153 -6.06 -1.24 -13.29
C LEU A 153 -7.54 -0.91 -13.51
N HIS A 154 -8.20 -0.23 -12.56
CA HIS A 154 -9.59 0.27 -12.65
C HIS A 154 -10.60 -0.66 -13.36
N GLN A 155 -10.34 -1.96 -13.31
CA GLN A 155 -11.09 -3.00 -13.99
C GLN A 155 -11.40 -4.10 -12.97
N LYS A 156 -12.48 -4.86 -13.21
CA LYS A 156 -12.88 -6.01 -12.38
C LYS A 156 -11.98 -7.21 -12.65
N VAL A 157 -10.68 -7.05 -12.38
CA VAL A 157 -9.66 -8.06 -12.63
C VAL A 157 -9.09 -8.53 -11.30
N PRO A 158 -9.13 -9.85 -11.02
CA PRO A 158 -8.54 -10.40 -9.81
C PRO A 158 -7.03 -10.14 -9.80
N PHE A 159 -6.54 -9.74 -8.63
CA PHE A 159 -5.13 -9.44 -8.40
C PHE A 159 -4.59 -10.38 -7.34
N TYR A 160 -3.57 -11.14 -7.69
CA TYR A 160 -2.96 -12.15 -6.85
C TYR A 160 -1.59 -11.70 -6.34
N ASP A 161 -1.23 -12.09 -5.12
CA ASP A 161 0.12 -11.93 -4.57
C ASP A 161 0.84 -13.27 -4.35
N HIS A 162 2.17 -13.23 -4.33
CA HIS A 162 3.00 -14.44 -4.30
C HIS A 162 3.27 -14.99 -2.90
N LYS A 163 3.42 -14.16 -1.86
CA LYS A 163 4.01 -14.60 -0.59
C LYS A 163 3.03 -14.74 0.57
N THR A 164 2.11 -13.80 0.75
CA THR A 164 1.21 -13.76 1.90
C THR A 164 0.07 -12.78 1.63
N GLY A 165 -1.18 -13.23 1.75
CA GLY A 165 -2.34 -12.37 1.60
C GLY A 165 -3.63 -13.16 1.43
N MET A 166 -4.76 -12.48 1.59
CA MET A 166 -6.09 -13.04 1.31
C MET A 166 -6.23 -13.45 -0.18
N ALA A 167 -5.44 -12.88 -1.09
CA ALA A 167 -5.46 -13.16 -2.53
C ALA A 167 -4.29 -14.05 -3.02
N HIS A 168 -3.78 -14.92 -2.15
CA HIS A 168 -2.68 -15.81 -2.51
C HIS A 168 -3.13 -16.90 -3.49
N ILE A 169 -2.53 -16.94 -4.69
CA ILE A 169 -2.84 -17.98 -5.69
C ILE A 169 -2.02 -19.28 -5.50
N GLY A 170 -0.97 -19.24 -4.68
CA GLY A 170 -0.06 -20.36 -4.48
C GLY A 170 0.90 -20.58 -5.65
N THR A 171 1.63 -21.69 -5.58
CA THR A 171 2.55 -22.16 -6.63
C THR A 171 1.91 -23.22 -7.53
N ASN A 172 0.60 -23.46 -7.38
CA ASN A 172 -0.12 -24.45 -8.16
C ASN A 172 -0.28 -23.97 -9.60
N LEU A 173 0.46 -24.59 -10.52
CA LEU A 173 0.48 -24.22 -11.94
C LEU A 173 -0.91 -24.26 -12.57
N ASN A 174 -1.74 -25.25 -12.25
CA ASN A 174 -3.10 -25.32 -12.79
C ASN A 174 -3.93 -24.10 -12.39
N LYS A 175 -3.85 -23.68 -11.11
CA LYS A 175 -4.56 -22.48 -10.63
C LYS A 175 -4.07 -21.22 -11.34
N ILE A 176 -2.75 -21.10 -11.53
CA ILE A 176 -2.13 -19.96 -12.23
C ILE A 176 -2.62 -19.93 -13.67
N LEU A 177 -2.50 -21.04 -14.39
CA LEU A 177 -2.92 -21.16 -15.79
C LEU A 177 -4.41 -20.88 -15.99
N THR A 178 -5.28 -21.25 -15.04
CA THR A 178 -6.73 -21.00 -15.17
C THR A 178 -7.16 -19.60 -14.76
N SER A 179 -6.36 -18.88 -13.96
CA SER A 179 -6.81 -17.65 -13.28
C SER A 179 -6.00 -16.41 -13.61
N VAL A 180 -4.81 -16.56 -14.20
CA VAL A 180 -3.86 -15.47 -14.42
C VAL A 180 -3.61 -15.28 -15.91
N SER A 181 -3.96 -14.12 -16.43
CA SER A 181 -3.62 -13.72 -17.80
C SER A 181 -2.23 -13.09 -17.89
N HIS A 182 -1.84 -12.33 -16.87
CA HIS A 182 -0.63 -11.51 -16.87
C HIS A 182 0.13 -11.67 -15.55
N ILE A 183 1.45 -11.74 -15.63
CA ILE A 183 2.34 -11.81 -14.47
C ILE A 183 3.24 -10.58 -14.50
N VAL A 184 3.33 -9.89 -13.37
CA VAL A 184 4.26 -8.78 -13.17
C VAL A 184 5.39 -9.26 -12.27
N SER A 185 6.63 -9.04 -12.71
CA SER A 185 7.82 -9.39 -11.95
C SER A 185 8.96 -8.40 -12.12
N LEU A 186 9.79 -8.27 -11.08
CA LEU A 186 11.04 -7.52 -11.07
C LEU A 186 12.23 -8.37 -11.52
N LYS A 187 12.02 -9.66 -11.81
CA LYS A 187 13.06 -10.61 -12.22
C LYS A 187 12.65 -11.36 -13.49
N ASP A 188 13.65 -11.85 -14.22
CA ASP A 188 13.36 -12.78 -15.31
C ASP A 188 12.81 -14.08 -14.70
N ILE A 189 11.69 -14.57 -15.23
CA ILE A 189 11.02 -15.78 -14.77
C ILE A 189 10.72 -16.68 -15.98
N SER A 190 10.63 -17.98 -15.72
CA SER A 190 10.18 -18.95 -16.70
C SER A 190 9.01 -19.73 -16.12
N ILE A 191 7.81 -19.48 -16.66
CA ILE A 191 6.58 -20.19 -16.29
C ILE A 191 5.97 -20.74 -17.58
N PRO A 192 5.64 -22.05 -17.64
CA PRO A 192 5.02 -22.63 -18.83
C PRO A 192 3.80 -21.83 -19.30
N ALA A 193 3.67 -21.66 -20.61
CA ALA A 193 2.61 -20.90 -21.28
C ALA A 193 2.58 -19.38 -21.01
N TYR A 194 3.61 -18.80 -20.36
CA TYR A 194 3.79 -17.36 -20.27
C TYR A 194 5.02 -16.92 -21.03
N VAL A 195 4.85 -15.88 -21.85
CA VAL A 195 5.93 -15.24 -22.60
C VAL A 195 6.10 -13.82 -22.13
N LEU A 196 7.34 -13.33 -22.15
CA LEU A 196 7.63 -11.94 -21.87
C LEU A 196 6.97 -11.07 -22.94
N GLU A 197 6.02 -10.24 -22.54
CA GLU A 197 5.30 -9.33 -23.43
C GLU A 197 5.96 -7.95 -23.47
N LYS A 198 6.32 -7.41 -22.29
CA LYS A 198 6.84 -6.04 -22.19
C LYS A 198 7.82 -5.86 -21.04
N LYS A 199 8.77 -4.94 -21.21
CA LYS A 199 9.73 -4.50 -20.18
C LYS A 199 9.60 -3.00 -19.94
N PHE A 200 9.61 -2.61 -18.67
CA PHE A 200 9.68 -1.24 -18.18
C PHE A 200 10.82 -1.19 -17.15
N GLY A 201 12.03 -0.81 -17.57
CA GLY A 201 13.22 -0.91 -16.72
C GLY A 201 13.38 -2.33 -16.13
N PRO A 202 13.44 -2.50 -14.80
CA PRO A 202 13.51 -3.82 -14.16
C PRO A 202 12.15 -4.55 -14.10
N VAL A 203 11.04 -3.89 -14.41
CA VAL A 203 9.70 -4.47 -14.38
C VAL A 203 9.43 -5.22 -15.68
N ARG A 204 8.96 -6.45 -15.56
CA ARG A 204 8.66 -7.35 -16.67
C ARG A 204 7.20 -7.77 -16.58
N ILE A 205 6.52 -7.69 -17.71
CA ILE A 205 5.15 -8.17 -17.88
C ILE A 205 5.23 -9.41 -18.74
N TYR A 206 4.71 -10.51 -18.21
CA TYR A 206 4.52 -11.74 -18.94
C TYR A 206 3.06 -11.93 -19.23
N ARG A 207 2.74 -12.36 -20.45
CA ARG A 207 1.40 -12.64 -20.89
C ARG A 207 1.26 -14.11 -21.20
N ARG A 208 0.10 -14.66 -20.88
CA ARG A 208 -0.23 -16.04 -21.22
C ARG A 208 -0.42 -16.18 -22.73
N GLU A 209 0.21 -17.18 -23.35
CA GLU A 209 0.09 -17.42 -24.80
C GLU A 209 -1.32 -17.86 -25.20
N GLN A 210 -1.98 -18.65 -24.35
CA GLN A 210 -3.34 -19.14 -24.58
C GLN A 210 -4.37 -18.08 -24.16
N LYS A 211 -5.10 -17.55 -25.15
CA LYS A 211 -6.13 -16.51 -24.96
C LYS A 211 -7.48 -17.07 -24.51
N ASP A 212 -7.73 -18.35 -24.77
CA ASP A 212 -8.96 -19.04 -24.38
C ASP A 212 -8.92 -19.43 -22.91
N LEU A 213 -8.97 -18.44 -22.03
CA LEU A 213 -9.23 -18.70 -20.64
C LEU A 213 -10.74 -18.94 -20.47
N ALA A 214 -11.11 -20.05 -19.83
CA ALA A 214 -12.45 -20.24 -19.27
C ALA A 214 -12.60 -19.31 -18.06
N ILE A 215 -12.69 -18.01 -18.30
CA ILE A 215 -12.73 -17.04 -17.21
C ILE A 215 -14.12 -17.06 -16.62
N ARG A 216 -14.17 -17.43 -15.34
CA ARG A 216 -15.25 -17.06 -14.44
C ARG A 216 -15.08 -15.57 -14.15
N GLN A 217 -15.76 -14.71 -14.90
CA GLN A 217 -15.83 -13.29 -14.54
C GLN A 217 -16.41 -13.22 -13.13
N TRP A 218 -15.77 -12.48 -12.23
CA TRP A 218 -16.32 -12.29 -10.89
C TRP A 218 -17.60 -11.47 -11.02
N GLU A 219 -18.76 -12.13 -11.05
CA GLU A 219 -20.08 -11.46 -11.10
C GLU A 219 -20.28 -10.52 -9.90
N HIS A 220 -19.61 -10.80 -8.78
CA HIS A 220 -19.68 -10.02 -7.55
C HIS A 220 -18.28 -9.66 -7.04
N TYR A 221 -17.61 -8.71 -7.70
CA TYR A 221 -16.46 -8.02 -7.10
C TYR A 221 -16.96 -7.01 -6.07
N THR A 222 -17.36 -7.51 -4.90
CA THR A 222 -17.39 -6.71 -3.68
C THR A 222 -16.12 -7.10 -2.93
N PRO A 223 -15.15 -6.21 -2.70
CA PRO A 223 -14.05 -6.50 -1.79
C PRO A 223 -14.63 -6.59 -0.38
N VAL A 224 -15.20 -7.74 -0.04
CA VAL A 224 -15.70 -8.03 1.30
C VAL A 224 -14.48 -8.34 2.15
N PHE A 225 -13.94 -7.30 2.78
CA PHE A 225 -13.07 -7.47 3.93
C PHE A 225 -13.92 -8.13 5.03
N GLY A 226 -13.87 -9.45 5.16
CA GLY A 226 -14.58 -10.16 6.23
C GLY A 226 -14.97 -11.61 5.94
N GLU A 227 -15.08 -12.02 4.68
CA GLU A 227 -15.25 -13.43 4.33
C GLU A 227 -13.95 -14.01 3.78
N ASP A 228 -13.70 -15.27 4.13
CA ASP A 228 -12.53 -16.04 3.74
C ASP A 228 -12.45 -16.09 2.20
N LEU A 229 -11.59 -15.23 1.62
CA LEU A 229 -11.40 -15.12 0.16
C LEU A 229 -11.12 -16.50 -0.47
N ALA A 230 -10.53 -17.42 0.32
CA ALA A 230 -10.33 -18.81 -0.05
C ALA A 230 -11.64 -19.56 -0.38
N GLN A 231 -12.76 -19.27 0.28
CA GLN A 231 -14.07 -19.87 0.00
C GLN A 231 -14.69 -19.35 -1.30
N ILE A 232 -14.50 -18.06 -1.61
CA ILE A 232 -14.90 -17.48 -2.91
C ILE A 232 -14.08 -18.14 -4.04
N MET A 233 -12.79 -18.41 -3.79
CA MET A 233 -11.92 -19.14 -4.72
C MET A 233 -12.27 -20.65 -4.83
N LEU A 234 -12.80 -21.28 -3.78
CA LEU A 234 -13.16 -22.71 -3.75
C LEU A 234 -14.53 -23.02 -4.38
N ARG A 235 -15.50 -22.09 -4.36
CA ARG A 235 -16.78 -22.28 -5.07
C ARG A 235 -16.63 -22.31 -6.60
N ALA A 236 -15.41 -22.09 -7.11
CA ALA A 236 -15.09 -22.19 -8.53
C ALA A 236 -14.85 -23.63 -9.05
N SER A 237 -15.16 -24.69 -8.29
CA SER A 237 -14.68 -26.05 -8.53
C SER A 237 -15.76 -27.14 -8.40
N SER A 238 -16.56 -27.37 -9.44
CA SER A 238 -17.20 -28.68 -9.63
C SER A 238 -17.01 -29.26 -11.03
N ASP A 239 -16.77 -28.44 -12.07
CA ASP A 239 -16.91 -28.94 -13.45
C ASP A 239 -15.64 -28.81 -14.33
N ALA A 240 -14.54 -28.26 -13.83
CA ALA A 240 -13.30 -28.15 -14.60
C ALA A 240 -12.45 -29.43 -14.48
N ARG A 241 -12.25 -30.14 -15.59
CA ARG A 241 -11.43 -31.37 -15.64
C ARG A 241 -9.98 -31.07 -15.20
N PRO A 242 -9.38 -31.87 -14.32
CA PRO A 242 -8.02 -31.66 -13.86
C PRO A 242 -6.99 -31.95 -14.96
N PHE A 243 -6.00 -31.06 -15.09
CA PHE A 243 -4.77 -31.34 -15.84
C PHE A 243 -3.94 -32.44 -15.15
N PRO A 244 -3.20 -33.27 -15.89
CA PRO A 244 -2.52 -34.44 -15.37
C PRO A 244 -1.46 -34.08 -14.31
N PRO A 245 -1.32 -34.90 -13.24
CA PRO A 245 -0.70 -34.52 -11.97
C PRO A 245 0.85 -34.45 -11.93
N ASN A 246 1.57 -34.59 -13.05
CA ASN A 246 3.02 -34.89 -13.00
C ASN A 246 3.97 -33.88 -13.68
N ALA A 247 3.55 -32.63 -13.94
CA ALA A 247 4.48 -31.58 -14.36
C ALA A 247 5.14 -30.88 -13.15
N GLY A 248 6.01 -31.61 -12.45
CA GLY A 248 6.82 -31.06 -11.35
C GLY A 248 7.89 -30.10 -11.89
N ILE A 249 7.85 -28.84 -11.48
CA ILE A 249 8.86 -27.82 -11.82
C ILE A 249 10.06 -27.99 -10.87
N ARG A 250 11.25 -28.18 -11.45
CA ARG A 250 12.53 -27.99 -10.75
C ARG A 250 12.92 -26.51 -10.79
N PHE A 251 13.32 -25.98 -9.66
CA PHE A 251 14.01 -24.68 -9.59
C PHE A 251 15.45 -24.88 -10.05
N VAL A 252 15.89 -24.09 -11.04
CA VAL A 252 17.31 -23.95 -11.37
C VAL A 252 17.87 -22.93 -10.38
N ASP A 253 18.62 -23.42 -9.39
CA ASP A 253 19.51 -22.58 -8.59
C ASP A 253 20.71 -22.22 -9.47
N GLU A 254 20.72 -21.00 -10.00
CA GLU A 254 21.95 -20.35 -10.44
C GLU A 254 22.73 -19.91 -9.19
N ASP A 255 23.42 -20.85 -8.56
CA ASP A 255 24.66 -20.60 -7.81
C ASP A 255 25.22 -21.91 -7.26
N ARG A 256 26.03 -22.60 -8.08
CA ARG A 256 27.18 -23.40 -7.61
C ARG A 256 28.10 -23.68 -8.79
N ARG A 257 29.35 -23.23 -8.63
CA ARG A 257 30.52 -23.56 -9.45
C ARG A 257 30.74 -25.07 -9.53
#